data_AF-A0A9Q9IC31-F1
#
_entry.id   AF-A0A9Q9IC31-F1
#
_cell.length_a   1.000
_cell.length_b   1.000
_cell.length_c   1.000
_cell.angle_alpha   90.00
_cell.angle_beta   90.00
_cell.angle_gamma   90.00
#
_symmetry.space_group_name_H-M   'P 1'
#
loop_
_entity.id
_entity.type
_entity.pdbx_description
1 polymer ?
#
loop_
_entity_poly.entity_id
_entity_poly.type
_entity_poly.pdbx_seq_one_letter_code
_entity_poly.pdbx_strand_id
1 'polypeptide(L)'
;MANTPNSQKKALLSAVVAGALTLGFAGMMARSCGAPVKERAEAANPALELVDSLASRLVLGLQTDATIQYSTAGGATVIVSQSAPRRAYRGAGVTYISTPDGTYLCRAVTPSPSPPAKARKSPQPVVRCDEGPGVDAMSPTQARAISEAFGGEFMAPEAAMGRLATIARGEDVRTGTSKRGDAQCVSVTALGIRTETACVNPAGLLAYFDGTTDAGRYTQLTLQYTTPSVSDEAFLPPDAAPKASPKASSTPKASARPARTPSPKASPGGTEK
;
A
#
# COMPACT_ATOMS: atom_id res chain seq x y z
N MET A 1 -39.84 19.15 2.68
CA MET A 1 -38.72 19.63 3.52
C MET A 1 -37.97 18.40 4.02
N ALA A 2 -36.85 18.04 3.39
CA ALA A 2 -36.12 16.81 3.68
C ALA A 2 -34.71 17.16 4.17
N ASN A 3 -34.36 16.61 5.33
CA ASN A 3 -33.10 16.79 6.05
C ASN A 3 -31.92 16.16 5.31
N THR A 4 -30.82 16.90 5.18
CA THR A 4 -29.51 16.44 4.68
C THR A 4 -28.57 16.13 5.85
N PRO A 5 -28.04 14.89 6.00
CA PRO A 5 -26.93 14.61 6.90
C PRO A 5 -25.67 14.31 6.08
N ASN A 6 -24.99 15.34 5.55
CA ASN A 6 -23.76 15.14 4.76
C ASN A 6 -22.59 16.07 5.15
N SER A 7 -22.69 16.75 6.30
CA SER A 7 -21.64 17.69 6.75
C SER A 7 -20.61 17.04 7.69
N GLN A 8 -20.97 15.99 8.44
CA GLN A 8 -20.05 15.39 9.43
C GLN A 8 -18.97 14.49 8.81
N LYS A 9 -19.20 13.89 7.64
CA LYS A 9 -18.18 13.06 6.96
C LYS A 9 -17.05 13.90 6.36
N LYS A 10 -17.31 15.16 5.99
CA LYS A 10 -16.29 16.06 5.41
C LYS A 10 -15.33 16.64 6.46
N ALA A 11 -15.77 16.81 7.70
CA ALA A 11 -14.94 17.37 8.77
C ALA A 11 -13.88 16.39 9.30
N LEU A 12 -14.17 15.07 9.31
CA LEU A 12 -13.23 14.04 9.77
C LEU A 12 -12.12 13.73 8.75
N LEU A 13 -12.38 13.93 7.45
CA LEU A 13 -11.39 13.72 6.38
C LEU A 13 -10.33 14.82 6.30
N SER A 14 -10.62 16.02 6.81
CA SER A 14 -9.66 17.15 6.81
C SER A 14 -8.59 17.05 7.90
N ALA A 15 -8.82 16.28 8.97
CA ALA A 15 -7.89 16.20 10.11
C ALA A 15 -6.77 15.16 9.90
N VAL A 16 -7.00 14.14 9.08
CA VAL A 16 -6.04 13.04 8.87
C VAL A 16 -4.94 13.43 7.86
N VAL A 17 -5.25 14.29 6.89
CA VAL A 17 -4.29 14.73 5.86
C VAL A 17 -3.24 15.70 6.42
N ALA A 18 -3.55 16.44 7.49
CA ALA A 18 -2.58 17.30 8.17
C ALA A 18 -1.64 16.54 9.14
N GLY A 19 -2.02 15.33 9.57
CA GLY A 19 -1.27 14.56 10.57
C GLY A 19 -0.10 13.75 10.00
N ALA A 20 -0.18 13.30 8.75
CA ALA A 20 0.85 12.43 8.17
C ALA A 20 2.14 13.15 7.75
N LEU A 21 2.13 14.49 7.68
CA LEU A 21 3.33 15.30 7.41
C LEU A 21 3.93 15.94 8.67
N THR A 22 3.30 15.81 9.84
CA THR A 22 3.73 16.47 11.10
C THR A 22 4.25 15.52 12.17
N LEU A 23 4.10 14.21 12.05
CA LEU A 23 4.51 13.22 13.06
C LEU A 23 6.01 12.83 13.02
N GLY A 24 6.88 13.79 12.71
CA GLY A 24 8.33 13.72 12.93
C GLY A 24 8.83 14.58 14.10
N PHE A 25 7.93 15.26 14.84
CA PHE A 25 8.29 16.20 15.90
C PHE A 25 7.58 15.88 17.21
N ALA A 26 8.15 15.02 18.05
CA ALA A 26 7.83 14.98 19.49
C ALA A 26 8.87 14.17 20.25
N GLY A 27 9.88 14.83 20.82
CA GLY A 27 10.84 14.13 21.67
C GLY A 27 12.01 14.94 22.21
N MET A 28 11.78 16.12 22.78
CA MET A 28 12.52 16.68 23.93
C MET A 28 12.08 18.12 24.19
N MET A 29 11.28 18.33 25.24
CA MET A 29 11.13 19.64 25.87
C MET A 29 11.43 19.48 27.36
N ALA A 30 12.72 19.46 27.69
CA ALA A 30 13.18 19.79 29.03
C ALA A 30 13.18 21.32 29.15
N ARG A 31 12.42 21.85 30.11
CA ARG A 31 12.40 23.26 30.48
C ARG A 31 13.81 23.69 30.94
N SER A 32 14.44 24.60 30.20
CA SER A 32 15.47 25.49 30.74
C SER A 32 15.26 26.90 30.19
N CYS A 33 15.30 27.88 31.10
CA CYS A 33 15.18 29.29 30.79
C CYS A 33 16.42 29.73 29.96
N GLY A 34 16.22 30.00 28.68
CA GLY A 34 17.24 30.52 27.76
C GLY A 34 16.66 31.64 26.90
N ALA A 35 17.51 32.62 26.56
CA ALA A 35 17.23 33.84 25.80
C ALA A 35 16.31 33.65 24.57
N PRO A 36 15.61 34.70 24.10
CA PRO A 36 14.74 34.62 22.93
C PRO A 36 15.52 34.07 21.74
N VAL A 37 15.24 32.82 21.38
CA VAL A 37 15.72 32.21 20.14
C VAL A 37 15.05 33.01 19.03
N LYS A 38 15.83 33.87 18.39
CA LYS A 38 15.46 34.49 17.13
C LYS A 38 15.16 33.33 16.19
N GLU A 39 13.88 33.11 15.88
CA GLU A 39 13.45 32.14 14.87
C GLU A 39 14.26 32.47 13.62
N ARG A 40 15.31 31.67 13.38
CA ARG A 40 16.02 31.69 12.12
C ARG A 40 15.01 31.09 11.17
N ALA A 41 14.28 31.93 10.46
CA ALA A 41 13.44 31.52 9.35
C ALA A 41 14.29 30.56 8.51
N GLU A 42 13.97 29.28 8.59
CA GLU A 42 14.62 28.25 7.79
C GLU A 42 14.41 28.70 6.35
N ALA A 43 15.52 28.99 5.66
CA ALA A 43 15.43 29.44 4.28
C ALA A 43 14.68 28.34 3.52
N ALA A 44 13.52 28.67 2.96
CA ALA A 44 12.70 27.73 2.22
C ALA A 44 13.59 27.02 1.21
N ASN A 45 13.72 25.70 1.35
CA ASN A 45 14.58 24.91 0.47
C ASN A 45 13.85 24.77 -0.87
N PRO A 46 14.29 25.48 -1.94
CA PRO A 46 13.58 25.49 -3.22
C PRO A 46 13.50 24.10 -3.85
N ALA A 47 14.40 23.19 -3.50
CA ALA A 47 14.36 21.81 -3.94
C ALA A 47 13.10 21.09 -3.40
N LEU A 48 12.76 21.32 -2.14
CA LEU A 48 11.60 20.70 -1.51
C LEU A 48 10.29 21.24 -2.09
N GLU A 49 10.21 22.53 -2.38
CA GLU A 49 9.01 23.11 -3.00
C GLU A 49 8.73 22.50 -4.39
N LEU A 50 9.77 22.29 -5.20
CA LEU A 50 9.62 21.66 -6.51
C LEU A 50 9.16 20.20 -6.40
N VAL A 51 9.76 19.44 -5.49
CA VAL A 51 9.39 18.03 -5.25
C VAL A 51 7.97 17.94 -4.68
N ASP A 52 7.60 18.82 -3.75
CA ASP A 52 6.27 18.86 -3.14
C ASP A 52 5.17 19.23 -4.16
N SER A 53 5.45 20.20 -5.03
CA SER A 53 4.58 20.51 -6.16
C SER A 53 4.39 19.31 -7.08
N LEU A 54 5.44 18.53 -7.35
CA LEU A 54 5.34 17.32 -8.17
C LEU A 54 4.58 16.20 -7.45
N ALA A 55 4.82 16.01 -6.15
CA ALA A 55 4.14 15.03 -5.31
C ALA A 55 2.65 15.31 -5.20
N SER A 56 2.28 16.58 -5.02
CA SER A 56 0.88 17.03 -4.99
C SER A 56 0.13 16.67 -6.27
N ARG A 57 0.79 16.77 -7.43
CA ARG A 57 0.21 16.32 -8.71
C ARG A 57 0.08 14.81 -8.79
N LEU A 58 1.08 14.07 -8.32
CA LEU A 58 1.02 12.61 -8.28
C LEU A 58 -0.19 12.15 -7.45
N VAL A 59 -0.41 12.75 -6.28
CA VAL A 59 -1.54 12.40 -5.39
C VAL A 59 -2.89 12.48 -6.11
N LEU A 60 -3.08 13.44 -7.03
CA LEU A 60 -4.31 13.53 -7.82
C LEU A 60 -4.53 12.28 -8.68
N GLY A 61 -3.49 11.83 -9.39
CA GLY A 61 -3.58 10.63 -10.22
C GLY A 61 -3.75 9.37 -9.39
N LEU A 62 -3.13 9.29 -8.21
CA LEU A 62 -3.25 8.15 -7.29
C LEU A 62 -4.68 7.93 -6.75
N GLN A 63 -5.55 8.94 -6.80
CA GLN A 63 -6.96 8.84 -6.39
C GLN A 63 -7.89 8.44 -7.55
N THR A 64 -7.36 8.30 -8.77
CA THR A 64 -8.16 7.94 -9.94
C THR A 64 -8.26 6.43 -10.13
N ASP A 65 -9.42 5.97 -10.59
CA ASP A 65 -9.61 4.59 -11.02
C ASP A 65 -8.91 4.38 -12.36
N ALA A 66 -7.80 3.64 -12.35
CA ALA A 66 -6.99 3.42 -13.55
C ALA A 66 -6.23 2.09 -13.51
N THR A 67 -6.10 1.47 -14.69
CA THR A 67 -5.10 0.44 -14.94
C THR A 67 -3.94 1.05 -15.71
N ILE A 68 -2.75 0.95 -15.14
CA ILE A 68 -1.54 1.63 -15.60
C ILE A 68 -0.51 0.55 -15.93
N GLN A 69 0.15 0.65 -17.08
CA GLN A 69 1.25 -0.23 -17.43
C GLN A 69 2.57 0.52 -17.40
N TYR A 70 3.52 0.02 -16.61
CA TYR A 70 4.90 0.48 -16.54
C TYR A 70 5.84 -0.54 -17.19
N SER A 71 6.84 -0.04 -17.91
CA SER A 71 8.04 -0.83 -18.25
C SER A 71 9.19 -0.46 -17.32
N THR A 72 9.95 -1.46 -16.87
CA THR A 72 11.16 -1.28 -16.06
C THR A 72 12.43 -1.21 -16.94
N ALA A 73 13.56 -0.82 -16.35
CA ALA A 73 14.88 -0.83 -17.01
C ALA A 73 15.24 -2.20 -17.61
N GLY A 74 14.82 -3.30 -16.99
CA GLY A 74 15.04 -4.67 -17.47
C GLY A 74 14.09 -5.10 -18.59
N GLY A 75 13.19 -4.23 -19.05
CA GLY A 75 12.15 -4.55 -20.02
C GLY A 75 10.96 -5.31 -19.45
N ALA A 76 10.95 -5.57 -18.13
CA ALA A 76 9.80 -6.19 -17.47
C ALA A 76 8.62 -5.21 -17.44
N THR A 77 7.42 -5.76 -17.53
CA THR A 77 6.18 -5.00 -17.46
C THR A 77 5.54 -5.18 -16.09
N VAL A 78 5.13 -4.08 -15.47
CA VAL A 78 4.33 -4.07 -14.24
C VAL A 78 3.00 -3.36 -14.51
N ILE A 79 1.91 -4.08 -14.28
CA ILE A 79 0.54 -3.56 -14.36
C ILE A 79 0.13 -3.12 -12.96
N VAL A 80 -0.31 -1.87 -12.84
CA VAL A 80 -0.80 -1.26 -11.61
C VAL A 80 -2.28 -0.98 -11.77
N SER A 81 -3.11 -1.67 -10.99
CA SER A 81 -4.54 -1.38 -10.89
C SER A 81 -4.79 -0.58 -9.62
N GLN A 82 -5.40 0.59 -9.74
CA GLN A 82 -5.65 1.47 -8.60
C GLN A 82 -7.10 1.91 -8.60
N SER A 83 -7.75 1.75 -7.44
CA SER A 83 -9.11 2.24 -7.18
C SER A 83 -9.19 2.52 -5.69
N ALA A 84 -8.98 3.79 -5.31
CA ALA A 84 -8.73 4.16 -3.93
C ALA A 84 -9.84 3.62 -2.99
N PRO A 85 -9.48 2.98 -1.87
CA PRO A 85 -8.14 2.80 -1.29
C PRO A 85 -7.38 1.54 -1.75
N ARG A 86 -7.88 0.79 -2.73
CA ARG A 86 -7.31 -0.46 -3.23
C ARG A 86 -6.22 -0.23 -4.27
N ARG A 87 -5.16 -1.04 -4.23
CA ARG A 87 -4.05 -1.07 -5.19
C ARG A 87 -3.61 -2.50 -5.46
N ALA A 88 -3.24 -2.79 -6.70
CA ALA A 88 -2.61 -4.05 -7.06
C ALA A 88 -1.47 -3.80 -8.05
N TYR A 89 -0.33 -4.43 -7.81
CA TYR A 89 0.86 -4.40 -8.66
C TYR A 89 1.10 -5.82 -9.15
N ARG A 90 1.13 -6.01 -10.47
CA ARG A 90 1.27 -7.33 -11.11
C ARG A 90 2.43 -7.30 -12.09
N GLY A 91 3.39 -8.19 -11.93
CA GLY A 91 4.50 -8.38 -12.84
C GLY A 91 4.82 -9.86 -13.02
N ALA A 92 5.95 -10.17 -13.63
CA ALA A 92 6.34 -11.54 -13.93
C ALA A 92 6.46 -12.38 -12.65
N GLY A 93 5.49 -13.26 -12.41
CA GLY A 93 5.49 -14.21 -11.28
C GLY A 93 5.27 -13.61 -9.90
N VAL A 94 4.99 -12.30 -9.79
CA VAL A 94 4.76 -11.60 -8.52
C VAL A 94 3.51 -10.73 -8.63
N THR A 95 2.68 -10.77 -7.59
CA THR A 95 1.52 -9.88 -7.45
C THR A 95 1.48 -9.37 -6.02
N TYR A 96 1.44 -8.05 -5.86
CA TYR A 96 1.26 -7.39 -4.58
C TYR A 96 -0.10 -6.69 -4.58
N ILE A 97 -0.95 -7.00 -3.61
CA ILE A 97 -2.30 -6.43 -3.49
C ILE A 97 -2.39 -5.72 -2.15
N SER A 98 -2.99 -4.53 -2.15
CA SER A 98 -3.29 -3.74 -0.97
C SER A 98 -4.76 -3.35 -1.01
N THR A 99 -5.53 -3.82 -0.04
CA THR A 99 -6.92 -3.42 0.17
C THR A 99 -7.11 -2.99 1.63
N PRO A 100 -8.23 -2.36 1.99
CA PRO A 100 -8.57 -2.10 3.40
C PRO A 100 -8.60 -3.35 4.27
N ASP A 101 -8.89 -4.51 3.67
CA ASP A 101 -9.00 -5.78 4.37
C ASP A 101 -7.64 -6.44 4.64
N GLY A 102 -6.57 -5.94 4.01
CA GLY A 102 -5.21 -6.43 4.20
C GLY A 102 -4.34 -6.28 2.96
N THR A 103 -3.08 -6.69 3.11
CA THR A 103 -2.14 -6.78 2.01
C THR A 103 -1.79 -8.23 1.73
N TYR A 104 -1.50 -8.53 0.46
CA TYR A 104 -1.18 -9.88 0.01
C TYR A 104 0.01 -9.84 -0.94
N LEU A 105 0.96 -10.73 -0.72
CA LEU A 105 2.07 -10.97 -1.64
C LEU A 105 1.95 -12.37 -2.22
N CYS A 106 1.66 -12.43 -3.50
CA CYS A 106 1.53 -13.64 -4.27
C CYS A 106 2.75 -13.87 -5.15
N ARG A 107 3.30 -15.08 -5.12
CA ARG A 107 4.44 -15.50 -5.94
C ARG A 107 4.14 -16.81 -6.65
N ALA A 108 4.60 -16.95 -7.89
CA ALA A 108 4.66 -18.23 -8.57
C ALA A 108 5.74 -19.10 -7.90
N VAL A 109 5.33 -20.24 -7.36
CA VAL A 109 6.23 -21.23 -6.78
C VAL A 109 6.23 -22.48 -7.66
N THR A 110 7.42 -22.91 -8.07
CA THR A 110 7.59 -24.24 -8.67
C THR A 110 7.62 -25.26 -7.53
N PRO A 111 6.69 -26.23 -7.49
CA PRO A 111 6.72 -27.24 -6.45
C PRO A 111 8.02 -28.04 -6.54
N SER A 112 8.63 -28.31 -5.38
CA SER A 112 9.88 -29.07 -5.27
C SER A 112 9.75 -30.42 -5.99
N PRO A 113 10.73 -30.84 -6.81
CA PRO A 113 10.67 -32.11 -7.50
C PRO A 113 10.65 -33.23 -6.46
N SER A 114 9.50 -33.92 -6.36
CA SER A 114 9.42 -35.19 -5.64
C SER A 114 10.28 -36.24 -6.37
N PRO A 115 10.87 -37.22 -5.67
CA PRO A 115 11.75 -38.23 -6.27
C PRO A 115 11.06 -39.00 -7.41
N PRO A 116 11.83 -39.60 -8.34
CA PRO A 116 11.40 -39.81 -9.73
C PRO A 116 10.34 -40.91 -9.84
N ALA A 117 9.07 -40.52 -9.76
CA ALA A 117 7.99 -41.32 -10.30
C ALA A 117 7.97 -41.12 -11.82
N LYS A 118 8.28 -42.19 -12.55
CA LYS A 118 8.32 -42.27 -14.02
C LYS A 118 7.20 -41.45 -14.67
N ALA A 119 7.59 -40.55 -15.57
CA ALA A 119 6.72 -39.80 -16.49
C ALA A 119 5.53 -39.07 -15.85
N ARG A 120 5.78 -37.91 -15.21
CA ARG A 120 4.71 -36.93 -14.94
C ARG A 120 5.03 -35.59 -15.59
N LYS A 121 3.99 -34.99 -16.19
CA LYS A 121 3.97 -33.64 -16.77
C LYS A 121 4.81 -32.66 -15.94
N SER A 122 5.53 -31.77 -16.62
CA SER A 122 6.25 -30.65 -15.98
C SER A 122 5.35 -30.01 -14.91
N PRO A 123 5.83 -29.84 -13.66
CA PRO A 123 5.01 -29.28 -12.60
C PRO A 123 4.55 -27.89 -13.00
N GLN A 124 3.24 -27.65 -13.02
CA GLN A 124 2.73 -26.30 -13.25
C GLN A 124 3.08 -25.42 -12.05
N PRO A 125 3.52 -24.17 -12.28
CA PRO A 125 3.76 -23.23 -11.19
C PRO A 125 2.44 -22.99 -10.44
N VAL A 126 2.47 -23.16 -9.13
CA VAL A 126 1.34 -22.86 -8.26
C VAL A 126 1.52 -21.44 -7.75
N VAL A 127 0.46 -20.63 -7.71
CA VAL A 127 0.52 -19.32 -7.07
C VAL A 127 0.31 -19.48 -5.57
N ARG A 128 1.26 -19.02 -4.78
CA ARG A 128 1.14 -18.95 -3.32
C ARG A 128 1.01 -17.49 -2.90
N CYS A 129 -0.04 -17.19 -2.15
CA CYS A 129 -0.27 -15.87 -1.57
C CYS A 129 -0.12 -15.96 -0.07
N ASP A 130 0.84 -15.20 0.45
CA ASP A 130 1.04 -14.99 1.88
C ASP A 130 0.55 -13.56 2.23
N GLU A 131 0.24 -13.33 3.51
CA GLU A 131 -0.11 -11.99 4.00
C GLU A 131 1.09 -11.06 3.81
N GLY A 132 0.84 -9.92 3.17
CA GLY A 132 1.85 -8.91 2.88
C GLY A 132 2.12 -8.03 4.10
N PRO A 133 3.25 -7.30 4.11
CA PRO A 133 3.45 -6.23 5.08
C PRO A 133 2.54 -5.03 4.74
N GLY A 134 1.79 -4.54 5.72
CA GLY A 134 1.08 -3.26 5.69
C GLY A 134 -0.44 -3.36 5.89
N VAL A 135 -0.97 -2.53 6.78
CA VAL A 135 -2.37 -2.08 6.83
C VAL A 135 -2.27 -0.56 6.98
N ASP A 136 -3.04 0.18 6.20
CA ASP A 136 -3.07 1.66 6.08
C ASP A 136 -2.10 2.29 5.06
N ALA A 137 -2.60 3.39 4.45
CA ALA A 137 -2.04 4.20 3.36
C ALA A 137 -0.53 4.02 3.14
N MET A 138 -0.12 3.66 1.91
CA MET A 138 1.25 3.26 1.53
C MET A 138 2.36 3.93 2.34
N SER A 139 2.67 3.30 3.46
CA SER A 139 3.78 3.72 4.30
C SER A 139 5.09 3.50 3.53
N PRO A 140 6.17 4.20 3.88
CA PRO A 140 7.50 3.91 3.34
C PRO A 140 7.86 2.41 3.43
N THR A 141 7.39 1.72 4.46
CA THR A 141 7.49 0.27 4.62
C THR A 141 6.80 -0.51 3.50
N GLN A 142 5.60 -0.08 3.09
CA GLN A 142 4.83 -0.71 2.03
C GLN A 142 5.49 -0.50 0.65
N ALA A 143 5.96 0.73 0.40
CA ALA A 143 6.74 1.07 -0.79
C ALA A 143 7.99 0.19 -0.95
N ARG A 144 8.73 0.00 0.14
CA ARG A 144 9.92 -0.86 0.18
C ARG A 144 9.55 -2.32 -0.06
N ALA A 145 8.48 -2.81 0.58
CA ALA A 145 8.03 -4.18 0.39
C ALA A 145 7.62 -4.48 -1.06
N ILE A 146 6.97 -3.53 -1.73
CA ILE A 146 6.69 -3.62 -3.17
C ILE A 146 8.00 -3.72 -3.94
N SER A 147 8.94 -2.80 -3.73
CA SER A 147 10.20 -2.82 -4.47
C SER A 147 10.96 -4.14 -4.26
N GLU A 148 11.04 -4.63 -3.02
CA GLU A 148 11.65 -5.91 -2.68
C GLU A 148 10.91 -7.10 -3.33
N ALA A 149 9.57 -7.08 -3.37
CA ALA A 149 8.77 -8.10 -4.03
C ALA A 149 9.09 -8.19 -5.53
N PHE A 150 9.38 -7.07 -6.18
CA PHE A 150 9.79 -7.00 -7.58
C PHE A 150 11.31 -7.02 -7.78
N GLY A 151 12.08 -7.54 -6.82
CA GLY A 151 13.53 -7.71 -6.94
C GLY A 151 14.32 -6.40 -7.04
N GLY A 152 13.73 -5.28 -6.67
CA GLY A 152 14.31 -3.94 -6.80
C GLY A 152 14.31 -3.40 -8.23
N GLU A 153 13.68 -4.08 -9.20
CA GLU A 153 13.56 -3.58 -10.57
C GLU A 153 12.41 -2.58 -10.72
N PHE A 154 11.39 -2.69 -9.86
CA PHE A 154 10.25 -1.80 -9.80
C PHE A 154 10.25 -0.98 -8.51
N MET A 155 9.76 0.25 -8.63
CA MET A 155 9.53 1.16 -7.52
C MET A 155 8.11 1.70 -7.67
N ALA A 156 7.32 1.68 -6.59
CA ALA A 156 5.99 2.26 -6.65
C ALA A 156 6.09 3.78 -6.88
N PRO A 157 5.15 4.41 -7.61
CA PRO A 157 5.19 5.85 -7.88
C PRO A 157 5.36 6.74 -6.63
N GLU A 158 4.74 6.35 -5.53
CA GLU A 158 4.83 7.00 -4.22
C GLU A 158 6.23 6.90 -3.63
N ALA A 159 6.87 5.75 -3.80
CA ALA A 159 8.24 5.51 -3.35
C ALA A 159 9.24 6.37 -4.15
N ALA A 160 9.01 6.54 -5.46
CA ALA A 160 9.82 7.43 -6.29
C ALA A 160 9.76 8.89 -5.80
N MET A 161 8.57 9.37 -5.43
CA MET A 161 8.43 10.71 -4.87
C MET A 161 9.04 10.83 -3.47
N GLY A 162 8.86 9.81 -2.62
CA GLY A 162 9.50 9.76 -1.29
C GLY A 162 11.03 9.78 -1.39
N ARG A 163 11.58 9.11 -2.39
CA ARG A 163 13.02 9.11 -2.69
C ARG A 163 13.51 10.51 -3.10
N LEU A 164 12.85 11.16 -4.06
CA LEU A 164 13.18 12.54 -4.45
C LEU A 164 13.11 13.49 -3.26
N ALA A 165 12.07 13.38 -2.43
CA ALA A 165 11.90 14.20 -1.23
C ALA A 165 13.04 13.98 -0.23
N THR A 166 13.49 12.73 -0.06
CA THR A 166 14.62 12.40 0.82
C THR A 166 15.90 13.05 0.33
N ILE A 167 16.21 12.97 -0.97
CA ILE A 167 17.40 13.61 -1.55
C ILE A 167 17.28 15.13 -1.42
N ALA A 168 16.10 15.70 -1.68
CA ALA A 168 15.87 17.15 -1.63
C ALA A 168 16.07 17.76 -0.23
N ARG A 169 15.98 16.96 0.84
CA ARG A 169 16.30 17.38 2.22
C ARG A 169 17.79 17.37 2.55
N GLY A 170 18.63 16.79 1.69
CA GLY A 170 20.06 16.71 1.89
C GLY A 170 20.76 18.08 1.79
N GLU A 171 22.04 18.09 2.13
CA GLU A 171 22.92 19.23 1.89
C GLU A 171 23.44 19.23 0.44
N ASP A 172 23.84 20.39 -0.08
CA ASP A 172 24.39 20.57 -1.43
C ASP A 172 23.49 20.03 -2.57
N VAL A 173 22.18 20.11 -2.36
CA VAL A 173 21.18 19.68 -3.35
C VAL A 173 21.06 20.71 -4.47
N ARG A 174 21.04 20.21 -5.70
CA ARG A 174 20.64 20.95 -6.89
C ARG A 174 19.38 20.34 -7.47
N THR A 175 18.44 21.19 -7.83
CA THR A 175 17.22 20.77 -8.51
C THR A 175 17.07 21.42 -9.87
N GLY A 176 16.52 20.68 -10.81
CA GLY A 176 16.15 21.15 -12.13
C GLY A 176 14.69 20.83 -12.42
N THR A 177 14.05 21.68 -13.22
CA THR A 177 12.75 21.37 -13.83
C THR A 177 12.94 21.16 -15.31
N SER A 178 12.27 20.18 -15.88
CA SER A 178 12.24 19.95 -17.32
C SER A 178 10.87 19.44 -17.75
N LYS A 179 10.71 19.17 -19.05
CA LYS A 179 9.51 18.55 -19.61
C LYS A 179 9.89 17.34 -20.45
N ARG A 180 9.02 16.34 -20.46
CA ARG A 180 9.12 15.18 -21.36
C ARG A 180 7.75 14.93 -21.97
N GLY A 181 7.58 15.36 -23.22
CA GLY A 181 6.23 15.48 -23.80
C GLY A 181 5.41 16.50 -23.02
N ASP A 182 4.24 16.07 -22.54
CA ASP A 182 3.35 16.85 -21.68
C ASP A 182 3.63 16.69 -20.17
N ALA A 183 4.51 15.77 -19.79
CA ALA A 183 4.87 15.54 -18.39
C ALA A 183 5.83 16.61 -17.86
N GLN A 184 5.56 17.07 -16.64
CA GLN A 184 6.46 17.94 -15.88
C GLN A 184 7.46 17.08 -15.11
N CYS A 185 8.74 17.38 -15.27
CA CYS A 185 9.82 16.65 -14.65
C CYS A 185 10.53 17.50 -13.59
N VAL A 186 10.93 16.85 -12.49
CA VAL A 186 11.86 17.39 -11.51
C VAL A 186 13.05 16.44 -11.44
N SER A 187 14.25 17.00 -11.57
CA SER A 187 15.51 16.31 -11.30
C SER A 187 16.12 16.82 -10.01
N VAL A 188 16.67 15.91 -9.22
CA VAL A 188 17.34 16.20 -7.95
C VAL A 188 18.73 15.56 -7.99
N THR A 189 19.75 16.34 -7.68
CA THR A 189 21.15 15.91 -7.61
C THR A 189 21.70 16.33 -6.26
N ALA A 190 22.49 15.47 -5.61
CA ALA A 190 23.20 15.81 -4.38
C ALA A 190 24.63 15.23 -4.45
N LEU A 191 25.53 15.70 -3.58
CA LEU A 191 26.91 15.22 -3.57
C LEU A 191 26.96 13.69 -3.31
N GLY A 192 27.64 12.96 -4.18
CA GLY A 192 27.73 11.49 -4.09
C GLY A 192 26.46 10.75 -4.51
N ILE A 193 25.40 11.46 -4.91
CA ILE A 193 24.15 10.88 -5.39
C ILE A 193 24.01 11.20 -6.89
N ARG A 194 23.68 10.19 -7.69
CA ARG A 194 23.29 10.35 -9.09
C ARG A 194 22.10 11.32 -9.18
N THR A 195 22.03 12.10 -10.25
CA THR A 195 20.81 12.84 -10.59
C THR A 195 19.63 11.88 -10.73
N GLU A 196 18.64 12.01 -9.87
CA GLU A 196 17.39 11.29 -9.96
C GLU A 196 16.32 12.18 -10.60
N THR A 197 15.46 11.63 -11.45
CA THR A 197 14.44 12.38 -12.17
C THR A 197 13.10 11.69 -12.09
N ALA A 198 12.04 12.44 -11.76
CA ALA A 198 10.66 11.98 -11.84
C ALA A 198 9.86 12.93 -12.74
N CYS A 199 9.00 12.38 -13.59
CA CYS A 199 8.09 13.14 -14.43
C CYS A 199 6.65 12.71 -14.17
N VAL A 200 5.75 13.67 -13.97
CA VAL A 200 4.32 13.42 -13.77
C VAL A 200 3.54 14.07 -14.91
N ASN A 201 2.65 13.30 -15.55
CA ASN A 201 1.80 13.79 -16.64
C ASN A 201 0.65 14.68 -16.12
N PRO A 202 -0.11 15.34 -16.99
CA PRO A 202 -1.25 16.18 -16.58
C PRO A 202 -2.36 15.42 -15.84
N ALA A 203 -2.47 14.10 -16.03
CA ALA A 203 -3.40 13.24 -15.30
C ALA A 203 -2.93 12.88 -13.88
N GLY A 204 -1.76 13.37 -13.46
CA GLY A 204 -1.20 13.08 -12.14
C GLY A 204 -0.57 11.68 -12.04
N LEU A 205 -0.23 11.05 -13.16
CA LEU A 205 0.44 9.75 -13.16
C LEU A 205 1.95 9.93 -13.35
N LEU A 206 2.74 9.12 -12.65
CA LEU A 206 4.18 9.03 -12.90
C LEU A 206 4.38 8.55 -14.33
N ALA A 207 4.91 9.40 -15.19
CA ALA A 207 5.17 9.13 -16.60
C ALA A 207 6.58 8.56 -16.82
N TYR A 208 7.53 9.00 -16.02
CA TYR A 208 8.92 8.58 -16.07
C TYR A 208 9.58 8.67 -14.71
N PHE A 209 10.43 7.70 -14.38
CA PHE A 209 11.35 7.77 -13.26
C PHE A 209 12.71 7.19 -13.67
N ASP A 210 13.77 7.79 -13.16
CA ASP A 210 15.15 7.39 -13.34
C ASP A 210 15.90 7.71 -12.05
N GLY A 211 16.30 6.69 -11.31
CA GLY A 211 16.88 6.88 -9.99
C GLY A 211 17.35 5.59 -9.35
N THR A 212 17.41 5.58 -8.03
CA THR A 212 17.86 4.42 -7.25
C THR A 212 16.81 4.00 -6.23
N THR A 213 16.67 2.68 -6.04
CA THR A 213 15.85 2.10 -4.97
C THR A 213 16.48 2.33 -3.61
N ASP A 214 15.71 2.12 -2.53
CA ASP A 214 16.23 2.14 -1.16
C ASP A 214 17.35 1.11 -0.94
N ALA A 215 17.39 0.07 -1.77
CA ALA A 215 18.47 -0.93 -1.80
C ALA A 215 19.70 -0.48 -2.63
N GLY A 216 19.72 0.76 -3.13
CA GLY A 216 20.79 1.31 -3.96
C GLY A 216 20.84 0.77 -5.39
N ARG A 217 19.82 0.03 -5.84
CA ARG A 217 19.77 -0.48 -7.22
C ARG A 217 19.22 0.58 -8.16
N TYR A 218 19.88 0.75 -9.30
CA TYR A 218 19.35 1.58 -10.37
C TYR A 218 18.00 1.04 -10.85
N THR A 219 17.02 1.93 -11.01
CA THR A 219 15.72 1.60 -11.59
C THR A 219 15.28 2.72 -12.53
N GLN A 220 14.55 2.32 -13.57
CA GLN A 220 13.91 3.22 -14.49
C GLN A 220 12.49 2.73 -14.70
N LEU A 221 11.54 3.65 -14.69
CA LEU A 221 10.14 3.35 -14.97
C LEU A 221 9.67 4.25 -16.11
N THR A 222 8.98 3.67 -17.08
CA THR A 222 8.35 4.43 -18.15
C THR A 222 6.89 4.01 -18.26
N LEU A 223 5.99 4.98 -18.22
CA LEU A 223 4.57 4.77 -18.47
C LEU A 223 4.36 4.37 -19.93
N GLN A 224 3.77 3.19 -20.15
CA GLN A 224 3.49 2.66 -21.49
C GLN A 224 2.08 3.04 -21.94
N TYR A 225 1.07 2.75 -21.12
CA TYR A 225 -0.30 3.15 -21.37
C TYR A 225 -1.12 3.21 -20.09
N THR A 226 -2.32 3.79 -20.19
CA THR A 226 -3.29 3.85 -19.11
C THR A 226 -4.69 3.63 -19.67
N THR A 227 -5.52 2.89 -18.94
CA THR A 227 -6.96 2.80 -19.20
C THR A 227 -7.73 3.34 -18.00
N PRO A 228 -8.77 4.17 -18.19
CA PRO A 228 -9.57 4.76 -17.11
C PRO A 228 -10.60 3.77 -16.54
N SER A 229 -10.20 2.51 -16.41
CA SER A 229 -11.03 1.42 -15.91
C SER A 229 -10.18 0.41 -15.17
N VAL A 230 -10.76 -0.17 -14.14
CA VAL A 230 -10.17 -1.23 -13.32
C VAL A 230 -11.23 -2.29 -13.08
N SER A 231 -10.86 -3.56 -13.22
CA SER A 231 -11.75 -4.67 -12.87
C SER A 231 -11.56 -5.04 -11.40
N ASP A 232 -12.64 -5.43 -10.73
CA ASP A 232 -12.58 -5.79 -9.30
C ASP A 232 -11.71 -7.03 -9.05
N GLU A 233 -11.61 -7.92 -10.04
CA GLU A 233 -10.74 -9.09 -10.03
C GLU A 233 -9.26 -8.72 -9.88
N ALA A 234 -8.87 -7.51 -10.28
CA ALA A 234 -7.50 -7.03 -10.10
C ALA A 234 -7.08 -6.94 -8.63
N PHE A 235 -8.04 -6.82 -7.70
CA PHE A 235 -7.80 -6.73 -6.26
C PHE A 235 -8.02 -8.03 -5.50
N LEU A 236 -8.36 -9.11 -6.21
CA LEU A 236 -8.46 -10.43 -5.62
C LEU A 236 -7.10 -11.13 -5.70
N PRO A 237 -6.67 -11.83 -4.63
CA PRO A 237 -5.58 -12.79 -4.72
C PRO A 237 -5.89 -13.72 -5.90
N PRO A 238 -4.94 -13.98 -6.82
CA PRO A 238 -5.12 -15.02 -7.83
C PRO A 238 -5.54 -16.29 -7.10
N ASP A 239 -6.54 -17.02 -7.60
CA ASP A 239 -7.11 -18.22 -6.97
C ASP A 239 -6.00 -19.14 -6.43
N ALA A 240 -5.60 -18.90 -5.19
CA ALA A 240 -4.81 -19.82 -4.41
C ALA A 240 -5.82 -20.92 -4.11
N ALA A 241 -5.48 -22.16 -4.47
CA ALA A 241 -6.29 -23.34 -4.21
C ALA A 241 -7.06 -23.17 -2.87
N PRO A 242 -8.39 -23.39 -2.86
CA PRO A 242 -9.27 -22.95 -1.79
C PRO A 242 -8.64 -23.24 -0.44
N LYS A 243 -8.34 -22.18 0.32
CA LYS A 243 -7.88 -22.32 1.70
C LYS A 243 -8.91 -23.21 2.38
N ALA A 244 -8.48 -24.41 2.81
CA ALA A 244 -9.32 -25.29 3.60
C ALA A 244 -9.86 -24.44 4.75
N SER A 245 -11.18 -24.25 4.79
CA SER A 245 -11.84 -23.48 5.83
C SER A 245 -11.31 -23.93 7.18
N PRO A 246 -11.02 -23.00 8.13
CA PRO A 246 -10.69 -23.39 9.48
C PRO A 246 -11.84 -24.28 9.97
N LYS A 247 -11.56 -25.56 10.22
CA LYS A 247 -12.51 -26.48 10.84
C LYS A 247 -12.99 -25.78 12.11
N ALA A 248 -14.25 -25.40 12.11
CA ALA A 248 -14.93 -24.92 13.30
C ALA A 248 -14.59 -25.87 14.44
N SER A 249 -13.99 -25.34 15.51
CA SER A 249 -13.67 -26.12 16.69
C SER A 249 -14.97 -26.72 17.19
N SER A 250 -15.10 -28.03 17.12
CA SER A 250 -16.23 -28.73 17.71
C SER A 250 -16.16 -28.52 19.22
N THR A 251 -17.09 -27.71 19.73
CA THR A 251 -17.38 -27.60 21.16
C THR A 251 -17.67 -29.01 21.72
N PRO A 252 -17.04 -29.43 22.83
CA PRO A 252 -17.35 -30.72 23.43
C PRO A 252 -18.78 -30.70 23.98
N LYS A 253 -19.60 -31.63 23.49
CA LYS A 253 -20.97 -31.89 23.91
C LYS A 253 -20.96 -32.33 25.38
N ALA A 254 -21.33 -31.43 26.29
CA ALA A 254 -21.50 -31.75 27.71
C ALA A 254 -22.66 -32.75 27.89
N SER A 255 -22.35 -33.90 28.48
CA SER A 255 -23.31 -34.92 28.93
C SER A 255 -24.31 -34.33 29.92
N ALA A 256 -25.57 -34.25 29.52
CA ALA A 256 -26.68 -33.99 30.44
C ALA A 256 -27.11 -35.30 31.12
N ARG A 257 -26.91 -35.33 32.43
CA ARG A 257 -27.37 -36.35 33.39
C ARG A 257 -28.89 -36.21 33.59
N PRO A 258 -29.71 -37.28 33.53
CA PRO A 258 -31.15 -37.13 33.74
C PRO A 258 -31.48 -36.93 35.23
N ALA A 259 -32.30 -35.91 35.50
CA ALA A 259 -32.81 -35.56 36.82
C ALA A 259 -33.97 -36.49 37.24
N ARG A 260 -33.95 -36.88 38.52
CA ARG A 260 -34.98 -37.64 39.22
C ARG A 260 -36.32 -36.91 39.24
N THR A 261 -37.38 -37.66 38.96
CA THR A 261 -38.79 -37.30 39.20
C THR A 261 -39.13 -37.40 40.70
N PRO A 262 -39.87 -36.45 41.29
CA PRO A 262 -40.65 -36.70 42.50
C PRO A 262 -42.14 -36.89 42.18
N SER A 263 -42.74 -37.87 42.87
CA SER A 263 -44.16 -38.24 42.84
C SER A 263 -45.10 -37.13 43.33
N PRO A 264 -46.37 -37.12 42.88
CA PRO A 264 -47.37 -36.13 43.29
C PRO A 264 -48.06 -36.53 44.60
N LYS A 265 -48.31 -35.54 45.47
CA LYS A 265 -49.21 -35.62 46.61
C LYS A 265 -50.21 -34.47 46.48
N ALA A 266 -51.43 -34.77 46.09
CA ALA A 266 -52.55 -33.84 46.17
C ALA A 266 -53.80 -34.62 46.59
N SER A 267 -54.32 -34.24 47.76
CA SER A 267 -55.57 -34.68 48.34
C SER A 267 -56.33 -33.41 48.68
N PRO A 268 -57.56 -33.21 48.19
CA PRO A 268 -58.47 -32.24 48.78
C PRO A 268 -59.62 -32.97 49.47
N GLY A 269 -59.79 -32.68 50.76
CA GLY A 269 -61.02 -32.96 51.48
C GLY A 269 -62.10 -31.93 51.11
N GLY A 270 -63.36 -32.36 51.19
CA GLY A 270 -64.52 -31.49 51.05
C GLY A 270 -65.79 -32.28 51.32
N THR A 271 -66.27 -32.19 52.56
CA THR A 271 -67.56 -32.73 53.03
C THR A 271 -68.45 -31.54 53.40
N GLU A 272 -69.74 -31.64 53.03
CA GLU A 272 -70.93 -30.95 53.58
C GLU A 272 -71.04 -29.41 53.52
N LYS A 273 -72.00 -28.94 52.69
CA LYS A 273 -73.38 -28.71 53.11
C LYS A 273 -74.33 -28.74 51.92
#